data_AF-A0A8H3I313-F1
#
_entry.id   AF-A0A8H3I313-F1
#
_cell.length_a   1.000
_cell.length_b   1.000
_cell.length_c   1.000
_cell.angle_alpha   90.00
_cell.angle_beta   90.00
_cell.angle_gamma   90.00
#
_symmetry.space_group_name_H-M   'P 1'
#
loop_
_entity.id
_entity.type
_entity.pdbx_description
1 polymer ?
#
loop_
_entity_poly.entity_id
_entity_poly.type
_entity_poly.pdbx_seq_one_letter_code
_entity_poly.pdbx_strand_id
1 'polypeptide(L)'
;MDDPLGTPSLPAWPTTPHTPNSPGPQPTLPLPRPTSPLPPSQIIGGPPKEPQIYGQPTPGLLSPLINTAANGSKFERDDQYLRVRITGLDRNRRDIIVRIDAQTNLPNFTGSTYRNISRSYAEFQRFAEQIAYCTPQTIVPALPLPQTSAPSDEEDDRLVKVSLQRWITRVCEDQVLMREDEYQPTPRPRRRTGSGFSLMKRSVPDEDEDLMSARLELTRLEVQFFDAAKAVDRLSKARKALSAAHAEMGNKLINVATTEAHPPLATAIRKLGRAWHALGDVDQAQSLSESVIIGDALGYQGLNAKSAKETLAHRTQVLEDYQSAVKSTISKRRQIERLKQSSNIRPEKVDEALEDLEEAHKVEQLFQRRVEGISENLHNALRVHARHAHEDIASMLIEHARASVHYEKGRLRELEALKGDIEKANGPVVQGNGRTPLAGDGRVPITGPVPGVGATPIRGPLVQPPLTSSAPSSGPPSPRVARPPAAPGPSIPPSIPGPVPQQAPAQPQAGPSISADPLGVPRPQSAASSVPGTPNPPHTPTQPHPLAKSMYSQPTHRKLDPREAAAKLANMF
;
A
#
# COMPACT_ATOMS: atom_id res chain seq x y z
N MET A 1 52.31 -13.99 11.29
CA MET A 1 52.37 -15.35 10.70
C MET A 1 51.43 -16.13 11.58
N ASP A 2 50.15 -16.06 11.23
CA ASP A 2 49.00 -16.29 12.11
C ASP A 2 47.97 -17.09 11.32
N ASP A 3 47.49 -18.17 11.93
CA ASP A 3 46.61 -19.18 11.36
C ASP A 3 45.13 -18.79 11.58
N PRO A 4 44.32 -18.52 10.53
CA PRO A 4 43.00 -17.94 10.68
C PRO A 4 41.87 -18.91 10.27
N LEU A 5 41.67 -20.04 10.96
CA LEU A 5 40.47 -20.89 10.78
C LEU A 5 40.01 -21.55 12.09
N GLY A 6 39.57 -20.73 13.06
CA GLY A 6 38.79 -21.19 14.21
C GLY A 6 37.30 -21.22 13.88
N THR A 7 36.69 -22.41 13.85
CA THR A 7 35.25 -22.61 13.69
C THR A 7 34.51 -22.37 15.01
N PRO A 8 33.41 -21.57 15.04
CA PRO A 8 32.50 -21.57 16.18
C PRO A 8 31.45 -22.69 16.02
N SER A 9 31.42 -23.60 16.99
CA SER A 9 30.43 -24.67 17.14
C SER A 9 29.01 -24.12 17.29
N LEU A 10 28.08 -24.55 16.43
CA LEU A 10 26.64 -24.30 16.56
C LEU A 10 25.98 -25.35 17.48
N PRO A 11 24.89 -24.99 18.20
CA PRO A 11 24.22 -25.91 19.13
C PRO A 11 23.38 -26.95 18.37
N ALA A 12 23.53 -28.22 18.75
CA ALA A 12 22.72 -29.32 18.26
C ALA A 12 21.33 -29.30 18.92
N TRP A 13 20.26 -29.35 18.12
CA TRP A 13 18.90 -29.63 18.58
C TRP A 13 18.54 -31.11 18.28
N PRO A 14 17.75 -31.77 19.15
CA PRO A 14 17.61 -33.21 19.15
C PRO A 14 16.64 -33.67 18.06
N THR A 15 17.12 -34.55 17.17
CA THR A 15 16.31 -35.38 16.29
C THR A 15 15.93 -36.67 17.03
N THR A 16 14.67 -36.80 17.44
CA THR A 16 14.09 -38.11 17.76
C THR A 16 13.15 -38.54 16.63
N PRO A 17 13.30 -39.75 16.06
CA PRO A 17 12.44 -40.25 14.99
C PRO A 17 11.08 -40.70 15.54
N HIS A 18 10.00 -40.27 14.89
CA HIS A 18 8.65 -40.79 15.16
C HIS A 18 8.40 -42.09 14.40
N THR A 19 7.90 -43.12 15.09
CA THR A 19 7.28 -44.32 14.50
C THR A 19 5.75 -44.21 14.59
N PRO A 20 4.99 -44.61 13.54
CA PRO A 20 3.53 -44.54 13.56
C PRO A 20 2.92 -45.69 14.39
N ASN A 21 1.86 -45.39 15.14
CA ASN A 21 1.11 -46.23 16.09
C ASN A 21 1.73 -46.46 17.48
N SER A 22 1.43 -45.56 18.42
CA SER A 22 1.38 -45.86 19.86
C SER A 22 0.36 -44.96 20.55
N PRO A 23 -0.50 -45.50 21.44
CA PRO A 23 -1.58 -44.75 22.09
C PRO A 23 -1.03 -43.86 23.24
N GLY A 24 -1.46 -42.60 23.27
CA GLY A 24 -0.96 -41.58 24.21
C GLY A 24 -1.50 -41.72 25.64
N PRO A 25 -0.84 -41.14 26.65
CA PRO A 25 -1.39 -41.01 28.00
C PRO A 25 -1.93 -39.59 28.28
N GLN A 26 -3.08 -39.58 28.96
CA GLN A 26 -3.84 -38.40 29.42
C GLN A 26 -3.19 -37.64 30.60
N PRO A 27 -3.60 -36.38 30.86
CA PRO A 27 -2.90 -35.45 31.75
C PRO A 27 -3.25 -35.67 33.23
N THR A 28 -2.23 -35.67 34.10
CA THR A 28 -2.39 -35.70 35.56
C THR A 28 -2.09 -34.33 36.18
N LEU A 29 -2.91 -33.96 37.15
CA LEU A 29 -2.92 -32.71 37.92
C LEU A 29 -1.67 -32.55 38.83
N PRO A 30 -1.26 -31.31 39.20
CA PRO A 30 -0.05 -31.08 39.99
C PRO A 30 -0.32 -31.12 41.51
N LEU A 31 0.55 -31.82 42.26
CA LEU A 31 0.65 -31.75 43.73
C LEU A 31 1.70 -30.69 44.16
N PRO A 32 1.59 -30.11 45.38
CA PRO A 32 2.26 -28.87 45.77
C PRO A 32 3.70 -29.10 46.26
N ARG A 33 4.55 -28.10 46.03
CA ARG A 33 5.98 -28.07 46.39
C ARG A 33 6.17 -27.37 47.75
N PRO A 34 7.01 -27.87 48.68
CA PRO A 34 7.28 -27.20 49.95
C PRO A 34 8.28 -26.04 49.80
N THR A 35 8.04 -25.00 50.61
CA THR A 35 8.76 -23.74 50.72
C THR A 35 10.04 -23.85 51.56
N SER A 36 11.17 -23.30 51.08
CA SER A 36 12.17 -22.62 51.92
C SER A 36 13.07 -21.69 51.08
N PRO A 37 13.56 -20.57 51.64
CA PRO A 37 14.06 -19.42 50.88
C PRO A 37 15.59 -19.28 50.90
N LEU A 38 16.20 -18.95 49.75
CA LEU A 38 17.60 -18.50 49.64
C LEU A 38 17.70 -17.39 48.54
N PRO A 39 18.71 -16.50 48.61
CA PRO A 39 18.65 -15.09 48.19
C PRO A 39 18.91 -14.83 46.68
N PRO A 40 18.60 -13.63 46.16
CA PRO A 40 18.55 -13.40 44.71
C PRO A 40 19.94 -13.13 44.12
N SER A 41 20.40 -14.03 43.26
CA SER A 41 21.46 -13.76 42.29
C SER A 41 20.86 -13.57 40.89
N GLN A 42 21.32 -12.51 40.24
CA GLN A 42 20.87 -11.98 38.97
C GLN A 42 21.09 -12.96 37.82
N ILE A 43 20.02 -13.32 37.10
CA ILE A 43 20.10 -13.85 35.73
C ILE A 43 19.00 -13.18 34.91
N ILE A 44 19.42 -12.24 34.05
CA ILE A 44 18.59 -11.59 33.04
C ILE A 44 18.43 -12.59 31.89
N GLY A 45 17.32 -13.32 31.88
CA GLY A 45 16.83 -14.06 30.72
C GLY A 45 15.81 -13.19 29.98
N GLY A 46 16.22 -12.52 28.91
CA GLY A 46 15.30 -11.83 28.01
C GLY A 46 14.40 -12.83 27.26
N PRO A 47 13.15 -12.45 26.92
CA PRO A 47 12.27 -13.32 26.14
C PRO A 47 12.86 -13.58 24.73
N PRO A 48 12.46 -14.67 24.06
CA PRO A 48 12.95 -15.00 22.73
C PRO A 48 12.64 -13.85 21.76
N LYS A 49 13.67 -13.35 21.07
CA LYS A 49 13.51 -12.34 20.02
C LYS A 49 12.69 -12.94 18.89
N GLU A 50 11.54 -12.33 18.61
CA GLU A 50 10.82 -12.53 17.34
C GLU A 50 11.77 -12.27 16.15
N PRO A 51 11.56 -12.93 15.00
CA PRO A 51 12.32 -12.64 13.79
C PRO A 51 12.12 -11.18 13.39
N GLN A 52 13.14 -10.37 13.66
CA GLN A 52 13.16 -8.95 13.37
C GLN A 52 13.31 -8.74 11.86
N ILE A 53 12.35 -8.06 11.25
CA ILE A 53 12.45 -7.65 9.84
C ILE A 53 13.58 -6.63 9.75
N TYR A 54 14.43 -6.80 8.74
CA TYR A 54 15.47 -5.82 8.47
C TYR A 54 14.83 -4.47 8.08
N GLY A 55 15.24 -3.37 8.73
CA GLY A 55 14.61 -2.06 8.53
C GLY A 55 13.31 -1.82 9.33
N GLN A 56 12.95 -2.72 10.24
CA GLN A 56 11.94 -2.42 11.27
C GLN A 56 12.46 -1.29 12.16
N PRO A 57 11.76 -0.14 12.26
CA PRO A 57 12.18 0.92 13.16
C PRO A 57 12.26 0.37 14.58
N THR A 58 13.33 0.71 15.30
CA THR A 58 13.52 0.30 16.69
C THR A 58 12.26 0.67 17.46
N PRO A 59 11.60 -0.27 18.17
CA PRO A 59 10.46 0.06 18.99
C PRO A 59 10.90 1.16 19.96
N GLY A 60 10.35 2.37 19.80
CA GLY A 60 10.52 3.42 20.79
C GLY A 60 10.08 2.85 22.13
N LEU A 61 11.00 2.78 23.09
CA LEU A 61 10.74 2.35 24.45
C LEU A 61 9.53 3.16 24.97
N LEU A 62 8.38 2.51 25.15
CA LEU A 62 7.47 2.92 26.21
C LEU A 62 8.10 2.38 27.50
N SER A 63 9.05 3.14 28.03
CA SER A 63 9.58 2.98 29.40
C SER A 63 8.44 3.15 30.42
N PRO A 64 8.58 2.62 31.65
CA PRO A 64 7.47 2.19 32.50
C PRO A 64 6.64 3.37 33.06
N LEU A 65 5.59 3.03 33.81
CA LEU A 65 4.58 3.91 34.45
C LEU A 65 5.10 5.14 35.23
N ILE A 66 6.42 5.34 35.34
CA ILE A 66 7.10 6.35 36.15
C ILE A 66 8.27 6.94 35.34
N ASN A 67 8.17 8.22 34.96
CA ASN A 67 9.19 8.98 34.19
C ASN A 67 10.34 9.53 35.06
N THR A 68 10.44 9.08 36.31
CA THR A 68 11.39 9.57 37.32
C THR A 68 12.15 8.36 37.87
N ALA A 69 13.47 8.35 37.75
CA ALA A 69 14.27 7.34 38.44
C ALA A 69 14.14 7.50 39.97
N ALA A 70 14.48 6.44 40.72
CA ALA A 70 14.48 6.46 42.18
C ALA A 70 15.42 7.54 42.79
N ASN A 71 16.31 8.12 41.98
CA ASN A 71 17.21 9.23 42.32
C ASN A 71 16.64 10.63 41.96
N GLY A 72 15.40 10.73 41.48
CA GLY A 72 14.77 12.00 41.08
C GLY A 72 15.13 12.51 39.68
N SER A 73 15.99 11.83 38.91
CA SER A 73 16.32 12.27 37.55
C SER A 73 15.15 11.96 36.60
N LYS A 74 14.61 13.00 35.95
CA LYS A 74 13.65 12.87 34.85
C LYS A 74 14.36 12.32 33.61
N PHE A 75 13.80 11.28 33.01
CA PHE A 75 14.29 10.73 31.73
C PHE A 75 13.64 11.37 30.50
N GLU A 76 12.75 12.35 30.69
CA GLU A 76 12.16 13.10 29.58
C GLU A 76 13.20 14.06 28.99
N ARG A 77 13.35 14.03 27.66
CA ARG A 77 14.08 15.06 26.94
C ARG A 77 13.28 16.36 27.04
N ASP A 78 13.95 17.49 27.14
CA ASP A 78 13.30 18.81 27.17
C ASP A 78 12.58 19.16 25.85
N ASP A 79 12.93 18.49 24.75
CA ASP A 79 12.33 18.69 23.44
C ASP A 79 10.85 18.25 23.39
N GLN A 80 10.04 18.99 22.65
CA GLN A 80 8.67 18.58 22.31
C GLN A 80 8.70 17.23 21.57
N TYR A 81 7.77 16.34 21.88
CA TYR A 81 7.66 15.02 21.27
C TYR A 81 6.20 14.54 21.23
N LEU A 82 5.87 13.84 20.13
CA LEU A 82 4.71 12.96 20.03
C LEU A 82 5.24 11.58 19.61
N ARG A 83 5.03 10.57 20.44
CA ARG A 83 5.47 9.20 20.17
C ARG A 83 4.27 8.30 20.07
N VAL A 84 4.17 7.60 18.95
CA VAL A 84 3.05 6.71 18.66
C VAL A 84 3.59 5.31 18.41
N ARG A 85 3.00 4.32 19.08
CA ARG A 85 3.34 2.90 18.96
C ARG A 85 2.10 2.11 18.56
N ILE A 86 2.18 1.40 17.45
CA ILE A 86 1.16 0.45 17.02
C ILE A 86 1.35 -0.85 17.80
N THR A 87 0.37 -1.18 18.64
CA THR A 87 0.40 -2.36 19.52
C THR A 87 -0.19 -3.59 18.82
N GLY A 88 -1.23 -3.40 18.01
CA GLY A 88 -1.91 -4.48 17.33
C GLY A 88 -2.61 -4.02 16.05
N LEU A 89 -2.94 -4.99 15.22
CA LEU A 89 -3.72 -4.82 14.01
C LEU A 89 -4.76 -5.95 13.99
N ASP A 90 -6.00 -5.60 13.71
CA ASP A 90 -7.14 -6.52 13.71
C ASP A 90 -7.91 -6.36 12.41
N ARG A 91 -8.03 -7.44 11.63
CA ARG A 91 -8.74 -7.41 10.34
C ARG A 91 -10.24 -7.61 10.55
N ASN A 92 -11.01 -6.62 10.16
CA ASN A 92 -12.43 -6.79 9.88
C ASN A 92 -12.62 -7.12 8.38
N ARG A 93 -13.75 -7.72 8.00
CA ARG A 93 -14.06 -8.11 6.60
C ARG A 93 -14.00 -6.96 5.58
N ARG A 94 -14.00 -5.71 6.04
CA ARG A 94 -14.04 -4.51 5.19
C ARG A 94 -12.97 -3.46 5.50
N ASP A 95 -12.29 -3.57 6.64
CA ASP A 95 -11.36 -2.54 7.12
C ASP A 95 -10.37 -3.16 8.14
N ILE A 96 -9.23 -2.51 8.35
CA ILE A 96 -8.28 -2.88 9.42
C ILE A 96 -8.44 -1.93 10.61
N ILE A 97 -8.41 -2.47 11.82
CA ILE A 97 -8.44 -1.72 13.07
C ILE A 97 -7.04 -1.74 13.66
N VAL A 98 -6.45 -0.56 13.78
CA VAL A 98 -5.11 -0.35 14.33
C VAL A 98 -5.23 0.02 15.80
N ARG A 99 -4.57 -0.73 16.69
CA ARG A 99 -4.46 -0.42 18.12
C ARG A 99 -3.16 0.32 18.39
N ILE A 100 -3.24 1.40 19.14
CA ILE A 100 -2.19 2.40 19.26
C ILE A 100 -2.06 2.85 20.71
N ASP A 101 -0.82 2.99 21.17
CA ASP A 101 -0.48 3.76 22.36
C ASP A 101 0.27 5.04 21.93
N ALA A 102 -0.02 6.16 22.58
CA ALA A 102 0.63 7.43 22.33
C ALA A 102 1.16 8.06 23.62
N GLN A 103 2.31 8.73 23.53
CA GLN A 103 2.90 9.51 24.61
C GLN A 103 3.34 10.86 24.05
N THR A 104 3.07 11.95 24.77
CA THR A 104 3.35 13.31 24.31
C THR A 104 3.64 14.25 25.48
N ASN A 105 4.47 15.27 25.25
CA ASN A 105 4.62 16.44 26.13
C ASN A 105 4.12 17.74 25.47
N LEU A 106 3.40 17.64 24.35
CA LEU A 106 2.85 18.79 23.66
C LEU A 106 1.73 19.45 24.50
N PRO A 107 1.70 20.80 24.58
CA PRO A 107 0.81 21.53 25.49
C PRO A 107 -0.67 21.47 25.08
N ASN A 108 -0.97 21.13 23.82
CA ASN A 108 -2.31 21.02 23.26
C ASN A 108 -3.03 19.70 23.63
N PHE A 109 -2.36 18.77 24.34
CA PHE A 109 -2.96 17.53 24.82
C PHE A 109 -3.30 17.60 26.32
N THR A 110 -4.47 17.08 26.69
CA THR A 110 -4.95 17.05 28.08
C THR A 110 -4.18 16.08 28.98
N GLY A 111 -3.52 15.08 28.39
CA GLY A 111 -2.76 14.07 29.10
C GLY A 111 -1.47 13.73 28.36
N SER A 112 -0.50 13.18 29.10
CA SER A 112 0.80 12.82 28.54
C SER A 112 0.87 11.40 27.97
N THR A 113 -0.11 10.55 28.28
CA THR A 113 -0.16 9.14 27.86
C THR A 113 -1.58 8.74 27.52
N TYR A 114 -1.74 8.14 26.34
CA TYR A 114 -2.99 7.56 25.86
C TYR A 114 -2.72 6.10 25.47
N ARG A 115 -3.53 5.17 25.99
CA ARG A 115 -3.33 3.73 25.74
C ARG A 115 -4.54 3.11 25.10
N ASN A 116 -4.29 2.05 24.32
CA ASN A 116 -5.31 1.23 23.69
C ASN A 116 -6.29 2.04 22.82
N ILE A 117 -5.79 3.08 22.15
CA ILE A 117 -6.56 3.83 21.16
C ILE A 117 -6.78 2.91 19.97
N SER A 118 -8.03 2.72 19.57
CA SER A 118 -8.38 1.96 18.38
C SER A 118 -8.84 2.92 17.29
N ARG A 119 -8.24 2.83 16.11
CA ARG A 119 -8.61 3.61 14.93
C ARG A 119 -8.66 2.73 13.70
N SER A 120 -9.64 2.97 12.84
CA SER A 120 -9.79 2.27 11.57
C SER A 120 -8.86 2.88 10.51
N TYR A 121 -8.49 2.11 9.48
CA TYR A 121 -7.65 2.65 8.41
C TYR A 121 -8.33 3.78 7.63
N ALA A 122 -9.67 3.74 7.51
CA ALA A 122 -10.41 4.88 6.96
C ALA A 122 -10.26 6.16 7.80
N GLU A 123 -10.09 6.05 9.12
CA GLU A 123 -9.76 7.22 9.97
C GLU A 123 -8.33 7.72 9.72
N PHE A 124 -7.37 6.81 9.55
CA PHE A 124 -6.00 7.17 9.13
C PHE A 124 -5.99 7.89 7.79
N GLN A 125 -6.77 7.42 6.82
CA GLN A 125 -6.88 8.06 5.51
C GLN A 125 -7.43 9.48 5.63
N ARG A 126 -8.54 9.68 6.36
CA ARG A 126 -9.09 11.02 6.60
C ARG A 126 -8.09 11.92 7.31
N PHE A 127 -7.36 11.39 8.28
CA PHE A 127 -6.33 12.13 8.99
C PHE A 127 -5.19 12.54 8.05
N ALA A 128 -4.65 11.61 7.25
CA ALA A 128 -3.59 11.87 6.27
C ALA A 128 -4.00 12.92 5.23
N GLU A 129 -5.22 12.82 4.69
CA GLU A 129 -5.78 13.80 3.75
C GLU A 129 -5.94 15.17 4.41
N GLN A 130 -6.40 15.22 5.66
CA GLN A 130 -6.61 16.46 6.39
C GLN A 130 -5.29 17.18 6.69
N ILE A 131 -4.27 16.47 7.20
CA ILE A 131 -2.97 17.09 7.51
C ILE A 131 -2.25 17.57 6.24
N ALA A 132 -2.35 16.84 5.13
CA ALA A 132 -1.80 17.26 3.85
C ALA A 132 -2.51 18.50 3.28
N TYR A 133 -3.81 18.64 3.53
CA TYR A 133 -4.59 19.79 3.10
C TYR A 133 -4.33 21.04 3.95
N CYS A 134 -4.24 20.88 5.27
CA CYS A 134 -4.06 21.98 6.21
C CYS A 134 -2.62 22.52 6.22
N THR A 135 -1.64 21.69 5.88
CA THR A 135 -0.22 21.98 6.09
C THR A 135 0.58 22.03 4.77
N PRO A 136 0.28 22.94 3.81
CA PRO A 136 0.99 23.00 2.53
C PRO A 136 2.49 23.34 2.65
N GLN A 137 2.95 23.77 3.82
CA GLN A 137 4.33 24.12 4.13
C GLN A 137 5.25 22.91 4.43
N THR A 138 4.73 21.67 4.48
CA THR A 138 5.55 20.45 4.59
C THR A 138 5.03 19.32 3.71
N ILE A 139 5.87 18.30 3.48
CA ILE A 139 5.52 17.11 2.69
C ILE A 139 5.09 16.00 3.65
N VAL A 140 3.80 15.70 3.64
CA VAL A 140 3.25 14.56 4.38
C VAL A 140 3.56 13.27 3.61
N PRO A 141 4.17 12.23 4.23
CA PRO A 141 4.38 10.94 3.57
C PRO A 141 3.05 10.28 3.18
N ALA A 142 3.03 9.54 2.07
CA ALA A 142 1.83 8.82 1.66
C ALA A 142 1.46 7.75 2.69
N LEU A 143 0.16 7.59 2.97
CA LEU A 143 -0.32 6.51 3.83
C LEU A 143 -0.05 5.15 3.16
N PRO A 144 0.66 4.20 3.83
CA PRO A 144 0.89 2.86 3.30
C PRO A 144 -0.43 2.10 3.08
N LEU A 145 -0.49 1.26 2.06
CA LEU A 145 -1.68 0.45 1.77
C LEU A 145 -2.02 -0.50 2.94
N PRO A 146 -3.31 -0.83 3.16
CA PRO A 146 -3.74 -1.71 4.25
C PRO A 146 -3.50 -3.20 3.95
N GLN A 147 -2.81 -3.50 2.85
CA GLN A 147 -2.51 -4.85 2.35
C GLN A 147 -1.22 -4.81 1.53
N THR A 148 -0.46 -5.89 1.60
CA THR A 148 0.78 -6.14 0.85
C THR A 148 0.61 -7.34 -0.09
N SER A 149 1.67 -7.65 -0.83
CA SER A 149 1.76 -8.84 -1.69
C SER A 149 2.10 -10.13 -0.92
N ALA A 150 2.08 -10.10 0.42
CA ALA A 150 2.43 -11.25 1.25
C ALA A 150 1.49 -12.45 1.01
N PRO A 151 2.02 -13.68 1.04
CA PRO A 151 1.24 -14.88 0.72
C PRO A 151 0.28 -15.33 1.83
N SER A 152 0.46 -14.86 3.06
CA SER A 152 -0.36 -15.21 4.21
C SER A 152 -0.82 -13.97 4.97
N ASP A 153 -2.03 -14.03 5.55
CA ASP A 153 -2.59 -12.91 6.32
C ASP A 153 -1.70 -12.54 7.54
N GLU A 154 -1.07 -13.51 8.18
CA GLU A 154 -0.18 -13.26 9.33
C GLU A 154 1.06 -12.46 8.94
N GLU A 155 1.71 -12.82 7.83
CA GLU A 155 2.86 -12.08 7.32
C GLU A 155 2.45 -10.70 6.80
N ASP A 156 1.30 -10.62 6.13
CA ASP A 156 0.70 -9.39 5.64
C ASP A 156 0.44 -8.40 6.79
N ASP A 157 -0.22 -8.85 7.86
CA ASP A 157 -0.51 -8.04 9.06
C ASP A 157 0.74 -7.47 9.71
N ARG A 158 1.79 -8.30 9.77
CA ARG A 158 3.08 -7.89 10.31
C ARG A 158 3.72 -6.79 9.45
N LEU A 159 3.69 -6.93 8.13
CA LEU A 159 4.28 -5.95 7.19
C LEU A 159 3.47 -4.64 7.15
N VAL A 160 2.13 -4.72 7.16
CA VAL A 160 1.26 -3.55 7.24
C VAL A 160 1.50 -2.81 8.56
N LYS A 161 1.58 -3.52 9.69
CA LYS A 161 1.89 -2.93 11.00
C LYS A 161 3.23 -2.18 10.99
N VAL A 162 4.27 -2.78 10.41
CA VAL A 162 5.61 -2.16 10.32
C VAL A 162 5.58 -0.92 9.43
N SER A 163 4.87 -0.97 8.31
CA SER A 163 4.74 0.14 7.36
C SER A 163 3.96 1.31 7.97
N LEU A 164 2.82 1.03 8.61
CA LEU A 164 2.03 2.03 9.33
C LEU A 164 2.81 2.65 10.50
N GLN A 165 3.58 1.83 11.22
CA GLN A 165 4.44 2.33 12.31
C GLN A 165 5.48 3.30 11.78
N ARG A 166 6.16 2.96 10.67
CA ARG A 166 7.14 3.85 10.02
C ARG A 166 6.47 5.14 9.55
N TRP A 167 5.29 5.05 8.96
CA TRP A 167 4.54 6.22 8.49
C TRP A 167 4.17 7.16 9.63
N ILE A 168 3.53 6.66 10.69
CA ILE A 168 3.11 7.52 11.81
C ILE A 168 4.31 8.09 12.56
N THR A 169 5.43 7.35 12.67
CA THR A 169 6.68 7.88 13.22
C THR A 169 7.18 9.08 12.41
N ARG A 170 7.22 8.98 11.08
CA ARG A 170 7.64 10.11 10.22
C ARG A 170 6.71 11.32 10.35
N VAL A 171 5.40 11.08 10.44
CA VAL A 171 4.41 12.15 10.67
C VAL A 171 4.65 12.83 12.02
N CYS A 172 4.91 12.06 13.07
CA CYS A 172 5.15 12.59 14.42
C CYS A 172 6.53 13.21 14.64
N GLU A 173 7.48 13.02 13.71
CA GLU A 173 8.82 13.63 13.75
C GLU A 173 8.88 14.96 12.95
N ASP A 174 7.86 15.25 12.15
CA ASP A 174 7.76 16.47 11.36
C ASP A 174 7.51 17.68 12.27
N GLN A 175 8.48 18.60 12.28
CA GLN A 175 8.47 19.77 13.15
C GLN A 175 7.37 20.78 12.82
N VAL A 176 6.93 20.82 11.57
CA VAL A 176 5.84 21.70 11.14
C VAL A 176 4.52 21.14 11.64
N LEU A 177 4.28 19.85 11.44
CA LEU A 177 3.04 19.19 11.91
C LEU A 177 2.91 19.20 13.43
N MET A 178 4.01 19.19 14.17
CA MET A 178 4.00 19.23 15.64
C MET A 178 3.66 20.61 16.23
N ARG A 179 3.92 21.70 15.49
CA ARG A 179 3.76 23.08 15.99
C ARG A 179 2.44 23.73 15.62
N GLU A 180 1.69 23.13 14.70
CA GLU A 180 0.47 23.73 14.20
C GLU A 180 -0.67 23.55 15.22
N ASP A 181 -0.93 24.59 16.01
CA ASP A 181 -1.98 24.61 17.05
C ASP A 181 -3.41 24.76 16.48
N GLU A 182 -3.54 25.04 15.18
CA GLU A 182 -4.82 25.34 14.54
C GLU A 182 -4.93 24.62 13.19
N TYR A 183 -5.70 23.53 13.14
CA TYR A 183 -6.24 22.98 11.90
C TYR A 183 -7.31 23.95 11.35
N GLN A 184 -6.94 25.19 11.02
CA GLN A 184 -7.85 26.13 10.38
C GLN A 184 -8.18 25.59 8.98
N PRO A 185 -9.45 25.19 8.73
CA PRO A 185 -9.82 24.68 7.43
C PRO A 185 -9.62 25.80 6.42
N THR A 186 -8.77 25.57 5.42
CA THR A 186 -8.75 26.46 4.27
C THR A 186 -10.15 26.42 3.65
N PRO A 187 -10.78 27.57 3.34
CA PRO A 187 -12.01 27.57 2.57
C PRO A 187 -11.73 26.84 1.26
N ARG A 188 -12.42 25.71 1.03
CA ARG A 188 -12.31 25.02 -0.26
C ARG A 188 -12.68 26.04 -1.34
N PRO A 189 -11.83 26.32 -2.33
CA PRO A 189 -12.26 27.11 -3.46
C PRO A 189 -13.43 26.35 -4.08
N ARG A 190 -14.62 26.93 -3.97
CA ARG A 190 -15.84 26.38 -4.56
C ARG A 190 -15.51 26.15 -6.03
N ARG A 191 -15.54 24.89 -6.48
CA ARG A 191 -15.30 24.52 -7.89
C ARG A 191 -16.19 25.42 -8.74
N ARG A 192 -15.63 26.47 -9.35
CA ARG A 192 -16.38 27.31 -10.29
C ARG A 192 -16.67 26.42 -11.49
N THR A 193 -17.88 25.86 -11.51
CA THR A 193 -18.46 25.30 -12.71
C THR A 193 -18.42 26.38 -13.79
N GLY A 194 -17.50 26.20 -14.73
CA GLY A 194 -17.39 26.88 -16.02
C GLY A 194 -17.91 28.31 -16.13
N SER A 195 -16.99 29.28 -16.04
CA SER A 195 -17.07 30.44 -16.92
C SER A 195 -15.86 30.37 -17.84
N GLY A 196 -16.10 29.86 -19.05
CA GLY A 196 -15.10 29.83 -20.12
C GLY A 196 -14.61 31.25 -20.44
N PHE A 197 -13.39 31.32 -20.99
CA PHE A 197 -12.65 32.54 -21.32
C PHE A 197 -11.89 33.21 -20.15
N SER A 198 -10.94 32.49 -19.55
CA SER A 198 -9.73 33.14 -19.02
C SER A 198 -8.60 32.90 -20.01
N LEU A 199 -8.61 33.64 -21.12
CA LEU A 199 -7.46 33.71 -22.03
C LEU A 199 -6.25 34.21 -21.22
N MET A 200 -5.26 33.34 -21.05
CA MET A 200 -3.92 33.66 -20.56
C MET A 200 -3.91 34.43 -19.22
N LYS A 201 -4.38 33.80 -18.14
CA LYS A 201 -3.79 34.13 -16.83
C LYS A 201 -2.33 33.71 -16.90
N ARG A 202 -1.44 34.67 -17.19
CA ARG A 202 0.00 34.50 -16.99
C ARG A 202 0.15 34.09 -15.53
N SER A 203 0.47 32.82 -15.29
CA SER A 203 0.77 32.35 -13.95
C SER A 203 1.86 33.24 -13.40
N VAL A 204 1.77 33.54 -12.12
CA VAL A 204 2.85 34.22 -11.41
C VAL A 204 4.12 33.42 -11.66
N PRO A 205 5.22 34.05 -12.10
CA PRO A 205 6.50 33.38 -12.07
C PRO A 205 6.76 32.96 -10.62
N ASP A 206 6.72 31.65 -10.35
CA ASP A 206 7.20 31.14 -9.07
C ASP A 206 8.72 31.31 -9.14
N GLU A 207 9.27 32.17 -8.28
CA GLU A 207 10.68 32.59 -8.37
C GLU A 207 11.64 31.47 -7.86
N ASP A 208 11.08 30.36 -7.40
CA ASP A 208 11.79 29.24 -6.78
C ASP A 208 11.97 28.09 -7.77
N GLU A 209 12.93 28.27 -8.67
CA GLU A 209 13.26 27.33 -9.73
C GLU A 209 13.62 25.94 -9.20
N ASP A 210 14.20 25.85 -7.99
CA ASP A 210 14.58 24.58 -7.35
C ASP A 210 13.35 23.72 -7.04
N LEU A 211 12.30 24.32 -6.47
CA LEU A 211 11.07 23.59 -6.15
C LEU A 211 10.22 23.29 -7.39
N MET A 212 10.26 24.14 -8.41
CA MET A 212 9.68 23.82 -9.71
C MET A 212 10.36 22.61 -10.36
N SER A 213 11.70 22.60 -10.34
CA SER A 213 12.50 21.51 -10.87
C SER A 213 12.23 20.22 -10.10
N ALA A 214 12.20 20.28 -8.76
CA ALA A 214 11.85 19.15 -7.92
C ALA A 214 10.47 18.56 -8.22
N ARG A 215 9.47 19.40 -8.53
CA ARG A 215 8.13 18.93 -8.92
C ARG A 215 8.16 18.13 -10.22
N LEU A 216 8.93 18.58 -11.20
CA LEU A 216 9.10 17.86 -12.47
C LEU A 216 9.83 16.53 -12.25
N GLU A 217 10.88 16.54 -11.43
CA GLU A 217 11.61 15.31 -11.06
C GLU A 217 10.71 14.32 -10.34
N LEU A 218 9.93 14.76 -9.35
CA LEU A 218 8.98 13.90 -8.63
C LEU A 218 7.89 13.35 -9.55
N THR A 219 7.44 14.12 -10.55
CA THR A 219 6.49 13.64 -11.57
C THR A 219 7.11 12.51 -12.40
N ARG A 220 8.39 12.63 -12.76
CA ARG A 220 9.12 11.58 -13.48
C ARG A 220 9.34 10.36 -12.58
N LEU A 221 9.77 10.56 -11.34
CA LEU A 221 10.03 9.49 -10.37
C LEU A 221 8.77 8.71 -10.04
N GLU A 222 7.62 9.36 -9.85
CA GLU A 222 6.32 8.70 -9.65
C GLU A 222 6.05 7.68 -10.76
N VAL A 223 6.18 8.10 -12.02
CA VAL A 223 5.97 7.21 -13.18
C VAL A 223 6.99 6.06 -13.16
N GLN A 224 8.27 6.37 -12.94
CA GLN A 224 9.34 5.38 -12.93
C GLN A 224 9.16 4.33 -11.82
N PHE A 225 8.76 4.74 -10.62
CA PHE A 225 8.48 3.83 -9.52
C PHE A 225 7.32 2.89 -9.83
N PHE A 226 6.21 3.42 -10.35
CA PHE A 226 5.08 2.57 -10.73
C PHE A 226 5.39 1.63 -11.88
N ASP A 227 6.15 2.08 -12.88
CA ASP A 227 6.54 1.22 -13.99
C ASP A 227 7.55 0.15 -13.56
N ALA A 228 8.46 0.48 -12.64
CA ALA A 228 9.36 -0.50 -12.04
C ALA A 228 8.59 -1.53 -11.18
N ALA A 229 7.59 -1.10 -10.38
CA ALA A 229 6.71 -2.02 -9.66
C ALA A 229 5.95 -2.97 -10.61
N LYS A 230 5.42 -2.45 -11.73
CA LYS A 230 4.81 -3.29 -12.79
C LYS A 230 5.80 -4.25 -13.44
N ALA A 231 7.05 -3.83 -13.63
CA ALA A 231 8.09 -4.70 -14.17
C ALA A 231 8.38 -5.87 -13.20
N VAL A 232 8.37 -5.62 -11.89
CA VAL A 232 8.50 -6.67 -10.86
C VAL A 232 7.32 -7.63 -10.88
N ASP A 233 6.08 -7.16 -11.07
CA ASP A 233 4.91 -8.04 -11.25
C ASP A 233 5.07 -8.98 -12.47
N ARG A 234 5.60 -8.45 -13.59
CA ARG A 234 5.92 -9.28 -14.77
C ARG A 234 7.03 -10.29 -14.48
N LEU A 235 8.07 -9.90 -13.76
CA LEU A 235 9.15 -10.81 -13.33
C LEU A 235 8.60 -11.94 -12.45
N SER A 236 7.75 -11.60 -11.49
CA SER A 236 7.08 -12.57 -10.60
C SER A 236 6.26 -13.58 -11.40
N LYS A 237 5.50 -13.13 -12.41
CA LYS A 237 4.75 -14.02 -13.33
C LYS A 237 5.67 -14.93 -14.15
N ALA A 238 6.77 -14.39 -14.68
CA ALA A 238 7.75 -15.18 -15.43
C ALA A 238 8.40 -16.26 -14.56
N ARG A 239 8.73 -15.94 -13.30
CA ARG A 239 9.26 -16.92 -12.34
C ARG A 239 8.25 -18.02 -12.00
N LYS A 240 6.97 -17.69 -11.83
CA LYS A 240 5.91 -18.71 -11.65
C LYS A 240 5.79 -19.64 -12.86
N ALA A 241 5.92 -19.11 -14.07
CA ALA A 241 5.95 -19.93 -15.28
C ALA A 241 7.20 -20.84 -15.34
N LEU A 242 8.37 -20.32 -14.93
CA LEU A 242 9.60 -21.10 -14.79
C LEU A 242 9.45 -22.24 -13.77
N SER A 243 8.84 -21.95 -12.61
CA SER A 243 8.51 -22.96 -11.59
C SER A 243 7.65 -24.10 -12.16
N ALA A 244 6.60 -23.76 -12.92
CA ALA A 244 5.75 -24.75 -13.57
C ALA A 244 6.53 -25.60 -14.59
N ALA A 245 7.41 -24.98 -15.38
CA ALA A 245 8.26 -25.69 -16.33
C ALA A 245 9.26 -26.63 -15.64
N HIS A 246 9.85 -26.21 -14.52
CA HIS A 246 10.70 -27.05 -13.68
C HIS A 246 9.95 -28.26 -13.13
N ALA A 247 8.72 -28.07 -12.64
CA ALA A 247 7.89 -29.18 -12.18
C ALA A 247 7.53 -30.15 -13.32
N GLU A 248 7.23 -29.64 -14.52
CA GLU A 248 6.94 -30.49 -15.69
C GLU A 248 8.19 -31.30 -16.11
N MET A 249 9.36 -30.67 -16.14
CA MET A 249 10.63 -31.36 -16.40
C MET A 249 10.88 -32.47 -15.38
N GLY A 250 10.65 -32.19 -14.10
CA GLY A 250 10.75 -33.18 -13.02
C GLY A 250 9.88 -34.42 -13.27
N ASN A 251 8.61 -34.21 -13.65
CA ASN A 251 7.69 -35.29 -14.00
C ASN A 251 8.19 -36.12 -15.19
N LYS A 252 8.66 -35.45 -16.26
CA LYS A 252 9.18 -36.14 -17.46
C LYS A 252 10.41 -36.99 -17.13
N LEU A 253 11.33 -36.46 -16.32
CA LEU A 253 12.53 -37.19 -15.90
C LEU A 253 12.19 -38.41 -15.04
N ILE A 254 11.25 -38.27 -14.11
CA ILE A 254 10.79 -39.42 -13.31
C ILE A 254 10.17 -40.50 -14.20
N ASN A 255 9.43 -40.12 -15.24
CA ASN A 255 8.87 -41.07 -16.21
C ASN A 255 9.98 -41.77 -17.01
N VAL A 256 10.97 -41.03 -17.53
CA VAL A 256 12.13 -41.60 -18.23
C VAL A 256 12.90 -42.60 -17.34
N ALA A 257 13.03 -42.30 -16.06
CA ALA A 257 13.67 -43.21 -15.09
C ALA A 257 12.94 -44.56 -14.92
N THR A 258 11.68 -44.69 -15.31
CA THR A 258 10.94 -45.97 -15.26
C THR A 258 11.28 -46.91 -16.41
N THR A 259 11.71 -46.36 -17.55
CA THR A 259 12.09 -47.12 -18.73
C THR A 259 13.58 -47.45 -18.78
N GLU A 260 14.36 -46.91 -17.83
CA GLU A 260 15.80 -47.10 -17.80
C GLU A 260 16.19 -48.48 -17.26
N ALA A 261 16.97 -49.22 -18.06
CA ALA A 261 17.40 -50.58 -17.74
C ALA A 261 18.60 -50.60 -16.77
N HIS A 262 19.46 -49.59 -16.79
CA HIS A 262 20.61 -49.46 -15.91
C HIS A 262 20.19 -48.89 -14.53
N PRO A 263 20.11 -49.71 -13.46
CA PRO A 263 19.47 -49.27 -12.21
C PRO A 263 20.13 -48.06 -11.52
N PRO A 264 21.48 -47.93 -11.49
CA PRO A 264 22.12 -46.72 -10.98
C PRO A 264 21.76 -45.46 -11.78
N LEU A 265 21.67 -45.57 -13.11
CA LEU A 265 21.27 -44.45 -13.98
C LEU A 265 19.79 -44.11 -13.80
N ALA A 266 18.91 -45.11 -13.72
CA ALA A 266 17.48 -44.91 -13.41
C ALA A 266 17.29 -44.16 -12.09
N THR A 267 18.09 -44.49 -11.07
CA THR A 267 18.06 -43.82 -9.77
C THR A 267 18.54 -42.37 -9.87
N ALA A 268 19.63 -42.11 -10.59
CA ALA A 268 20.16 -40.77 -10.81
C ALA A 268 19.15 -39.89 -11.57
N ILE A 269 18.54 -40.40 -12.66
CA ILE A 269 17.52 -39.67 -13.43
C ILE A 269 16.29 -39.38 -12.56
N ARG A 270 15.84 -40.33 -11.74
CA ARG A 270 14.70 -40.12 -10.83
C ARG A 270 14.99 -39.01 -9.81
N LYS A 271 16.19 -39.01 -9.23
CA LYS A 271 16.62 -37.98 -8.27
C LYS A 271 16.83 -36.62 -8.93
N LEU A 272 17.37 -36.59 -10.15
CA LEU A 272 17.41 -35.37 -10.97
C LEU A 272 16.00 -34.81 -11.14
N GLY A 273 15.02 -35.64 -11.49
CA GLY A 273 13.63 -35.21 -11.58
C GLY A 273 13.06 -34.62 -10.27
N ARG A 274 13.41 -35.21 -9.11
CA ARG A 274 13.07 -34.64 -7.79
C ARG A 274 13.76 -33.30 -7.52
N ALA A 275 15.02 -33.14 -7.91
CA ALA A 275 15.72 -31.86 -7.78
C ALA A 275 15.08 -30.77 -8.65
N TRP A 276 14.60 -31.08 -9.86
CA TRP A 276 13.85 -30.12 -10.68
C TRP A 276 12.55 -29.66 -10.00
N HIS A 277 11.82 -30.54 -9.31
CA HIS A 277 10.68 -30.11 -8.49
C HIS A 277 11.12 -29.12 -7.39
N ALA A 278 12.19 -29.44 -6.66
CA ALA A 278 12.71 -28.57 -5.60
C ALA A 278 13.17 -27.21 -6.14
N LEU A 279 13.79 -27.15 -7.33
CA LEU A 279 14.12 -25.89 -8.00
C LEU A 279 12.86 -25.09 -8.33
N GLY A 280 11.80 -25.75 -8.77
CA GLY A 280 10.49 -25.12 -9.00
C GLY A 280 9.90 -24.50 -7.73
N ASP A 281 10.00 -25.19 -6.59
CA ASP A 281 9.54 -24.66 -5.30
C ASP A 281 10.35 -23.41 -4.89
N VAL A 282 11.68 -23.42 -5.12
CA VAL A 282 12.55 -22.26 -4.88
C VAL A 282 12.17 -21.07 -5.77
N ASP A 283 11.86 -21.29 -7.05
CA ASP A 283 11.44 -20.22 -7.96
C ASP A 283 10.11 -19.59 -7.54
N GLN A 284 9.17 -20.40 -7.09
CA GLN A 284 7.89 -19.93 -6.57
C GLN A 284 8.07 -19.10 -5.30
N ALA A 285 8.91 -19.56 -4.36
CA ALA A 285 9.22 -18.82 -3.14
C ALA A 285 9.91 -17.49 -3.45
N GLN A 286 10.86 -17.47 -4.38
CA GLN A 286 11.55 -16.23 -4.79
C GLN A 286 10.61 -15.23 -5.47
N SER A 287 9.67 -15.72 -6.29
CA SER A 287 8.64 -14.87 -6.91
C SER A 287 7.80 -14.12 -5.87
N LEU A 288 7.38 -14.79 -4.80
CA LEU A 288 6.60 -14.17 -3.72
C LEU A 288 7.44 -13.14 -2.96
N SER A 289 8.68 -13.49 -2.62
CA SER A 289 9.61 -12.60 -1.92
C SER A 289 9.92 -11.32 -2.71
N GLU A 290 10.10 -11.41 -4.02
CA GLU A 290 10.33 -10.23 -4.87
C GLU A 290 9.12 -9.30 -4.96
N SER A 291 7.92 -9.87 -5.05
CA SER A 291 6.68 -9.10 -5.03
C SER A 291 6.53 -8.30 -3.73
N VAL A 292 6.83 -8.92 -2.58
CA VAL A 292 6.77 -8.27 -1.27
C VAL A 292 7.88 -7.23 -1.08
N ILE A 293 9.14 -7.62 -1.30
CA ILE A 293 10.29 -6.76 -0.96
C ILE A 293 10.43 -5.60 -1.94
N ILE A 294 10.45 -5.88 -3.25
CA ILE A 294 10.68 -4.85 -4.27
C ILE A 294 9.34 -4.28 -4.76
N GLY A 295 8.39 -5.14 -5.10
CA GLY A 295 7.13 -4.72 -5.73
C GLY A 295 6.36 -3.71 -4.87
N ASP A 296 6.07 -4.08 -3.63
CA ASP A 296 5.34 -3.22 -2.70
C ASP A 296 6.14 -1.96 -2.32
N ALA A 297 7.45 -2.09 -2.11
CA ALA A 297 8.30 -0.95 -1.77
C ALA A 297 8.37 0.09 -2.89
N LEU A 298 8.57 -0.33 -4.14
CA LEU A 298 8.56 0.58 -5.29
C LEU A 298 7.18 1.21 -5.50
N GLY A 299 6.10 0.42 -5.34
CA GLY A 299 4.74 0.94 -5.37
C GLY A 299 4.53 2.04 -4.32
N TYR A 300 5.01 1.82 -3.10
CA TYR A 300 4.94 2.80 -2.01
C TYR A 300 5.80 4.05 -2.28
N GLN A 301 6.99 3.91 -2.86
CA GLN A 301 7.79 5.08 -3.28
C GLN A 301 7.09 5.87 -4.40
N GLY A 302 6.35 5.21 -5.29
CA GLY A 302 5.47 5.88 -6.26
C GLY A 302 4.40 6.73 -5.58
N LEU A 303 3.75 6.21 -4.53
CA LEU A 303 2.78 6.96 -3.72
C LEU A 303 3.42 8.15 -2.98
N ASN A 304 4.61 7.96 -2.41
CA ASN A 304 5.36 9.03 -1.75
C ASN A 304 5.74 10.14 -2.74
N ALA A 305 6.26 9.79 -3.92
CA ALA A 305 6.59 10.75 -4.96
C ALA A 305 5.35 11.54 -5.41
N LYS A 306 4.20 10.86 -5.56
CA LYS A 306 2.91 11.50 -5.85
C LYS A 306 2.52 12.50 -4.76
N SER A 307 2.61 12.13 -3.49
CA SER A 307 2.24 13.01 -2.37
C SER A 307 3.13 14.26 -2.27
N ALA A 308 4.44 14.10 -2.47
CA ALA A 308 5.38 15.22 -2.55
C ALA A 308 5.08 16.13 -3.74
N LYS A 309 4.84 15.55 -4.93
CA LYS A 309 4.44 16.28 -6.13
C LYS A 309 3.14 17.09 -5.91
N GLU A 310 2.14 16.50 -5.28
CA GLU A 310 0.86 17.17 -4.96
C GLU A 310 1.05 18.34 -3.99
N THR A 311 1.93 18.19 -3.00
CA THR A 311 2.31 19.27 -2.09
C THR A 311 2.96 20.44 -2.85
N LEU A 312 3.91 20.16 -3.74
CA LEU A 312 4.55 21.19 -4.57
C LEU A 312 3.57 21.84 -5.55
N ALA A 313 2.58 21.11 -6.06
CA ALA A 313 1.50 21.68 -6.86
C ALA A 313 0.58 22.58 -6.02
N HIS A 314 0.29 22.20 -4.77
CA HIS A 314 -0.51 23.00 -3.85
C HIS A 314 0.21 24.32 -3.50
N ARG A 315 1.54 24.33 -3.36
CA ARG A 315 2.31 25.57 -3.23
C ARG A 315 2.02 26.56 -4.36
N THR A 316 2.03 26.11 -5.61
CA THR A 316 1.74 27.00 -6.76
C THR A 316 0.34 27.60 -6.62
N GLN A 317 -0.65 26.80 -6.17
CA GLN A 317 -2.01 27.30 -5.92
C GLN A 317 -2.05 28.34 -4.78
N VAL A 318 -1.31 28.13 -3.69
CA VAL A 318 -1.25 29.08 -2.56
C VAL A 318 -0.65 30.43 -3.00
N LEU A 319 0.37 30.42 -3.86
CA LEU A 319 0.96 31.64 -4.43
C LEU A 319 -0.05 32.41 -5.30
N GLU A 320 -0.83 31.70 -6.12
CA GLU A 320 -1.90 32.30 -6.93
C GLU A 320 -3.04 32.88 -6.07
N ASP A 321 -3.40 32.19 -4.99
CA ASP A 321 -4.44 32.61 -4.05
C ASP A 321 -3.98 33.84 -3.25
N TYR A 322 -2.73 33.87 -2.80
CA TYR A 322 -2.14 35.03 -2.14
C TYR A 322 -2.19 36.28 -3.04
N GLN A 323 -1.76 36.16 -4.30
CA GLN A 323 -1.86 37.30 -5.22
C GLN A 323 -3.29 37.74 -5.50
N SER A 324 -4.22 36.78 -5.56
CA SER A 324 -5.64 37.09 -5.73
C SER A 324 -6.19 37.83 -4.51
N ALA A 325 -5.76 37.47 -3.30
CA ALA A 325 -6.10 38.15 -2.06
C ALA A 325 -5.52 39.59 -2.04
N VAL A 326 -4.23 39.77 -2.37
CA VAL A 326 -3.60 41.10 -2.48
C VAL A 326 -4.35 42.00 -3.47
N LYS A 327 -4.69 41.48 -4.66
CA LYS A 327 -5.48 42.23 -5.65
C LYS A 327 -6.87 42.60 -5.12
N SER A 328 -7.50 41.70 -4.37
CA SER A 328 -8.79 41.96 -3.71
C SER A 328 -8.67 43.10 -2.71
N THR A 329 -7.69 43.06 -1.80
CA THR A 329 -7.45 44.13 -0.82
C THR A 329 -7.18 45.48 -1.50
N ILE A 330 -6.32 45.51 -2.53
CA ILE A 330 -6.05 46.73 -3.30
C ILE A 330 -7.33 47.28 -3.94
N SER A 331 -8.18 46.41 -4.50
CA SER A 331 -9.46 46.80 -5.11
C SER A 331 -10.42 47.41 -4.08
N LYS A 332 -10.57 46.77 -2.91
CA LYS A 332 -11.41 47.24 -1.80
C LYS A 332 -10.89 48.56 -1.22
N ARG A 333 -9.56 48.71 -1.06
CA ARG A 333 -8.94 49.98 -0.65
C ARG A 333 -9.23 51.10 -1.65
N ARG A 334 -9.13 50.83 -2.96
CA ARG A 334 -9.50 51.81 -4.01
C ARG A 334 -10.99 52.14 -4.02
N GLN A 335 -11.86 51.22 -3.61
CA GLN A 335 -13.29 51.49 -3.46
C GLN A 335 -13.55 52.45 -2.30
N ILE A 336 -12.88 52.24 -1.17
CA ILE A 336 -12.92 53.16 -0.02
C ILE A 336 -12.41 54.56 -0.42
N GLU A 337 -11.28 54.65 -1.13
CA GLU A 337 -10.77 55.95 -1.60
C GLU A 337 -11.73 56.66 -2.57
N ARG A 338 -12.44 55.91 -3.43
CA ARG A 338 -13.51 56.47 -4.28
C ARG A 338 -14.71 56.98 -3.47
N LEU A 339 -15.09 56.27 -2.40
CA LEU A 339 -16.15 56.72 -1.49
C LEU A 339 -15.72 58.00 -0.75
N LYS A 340 -14.45 58.11 -0.33
CA LYS A 340 -13.87 59.31 0.28
C LYS A 340 -13.94 60.54 -0.63
N GLN A 341 -13.69 60.35 -1.92
CA GLN A 341 -13.73 61.43 -2.91
C GLN A 341 -15.16 61.77 -3.37
N SER A 342 -16.15 60.96 -3.01
CA SER A 342 -17.54 61.18 -3.43
C SER A 342 -18.19 62.30 -2.61
N SER A 343 -18.92 63.19 -3.28
CA SER A 343 -19.64 64.30 -2.64
C SER A 343 -20.94 63.88 -1.94
N ASN A 344 -21.40 62.64 -2.11
CA ASN A 344 -22.62 62.08 -1.50
C ASN A 344 -22.29 60.76 -0.78
N ILE A 345 -21.85 60.88 0.47
CA ILE A 345 -21.42 59.77 1.31
C ILE A 345 -22.64 59.14 1.99
N ARG A 346 -22.92 57.86 1.67
CA ARG A 346 -23.94 57.07 2.36
C ARG A 346 -23.27 56.24 3.47
N PRO A 347 -23.62 56.45 4.75
CA PRO A 347 -22.96 55.76 5.88
C PRO A 347 -22.99 54.24 5.76
N GLU A 348 -24.15 53.67 5.39
CA GLU A 348 -24.33 52.23 5.23
C GLU A 348 -23.34 51.61 4.21
N LYS A 349 -23.03 52.33 3.13
CA LYS A 349 -22.07 51.87 2.11
C LYS A 349 -20.62 52.01 2.55
N VAL A 350 -20.33 52.95 3.46
CA VAL A 350 -19.01 53.11 4.04
C VAL A 350 -18.75 51.97 5.02
N ASP A 351 -19.71 51.67 5.89
CA ASP A 351 -19.61 50.56 6.83
C ASP A 351 -19.44 49.21 6.13
N GLU A 352 -20.26 48.93 5.10
CA GLU A 352 -20.13 47.74 4.25
C GLU A 352 -18.76 47.67 3.56
N ALA A 353 -18.26 48.79 3.01
CA ALA A 353 -16.96 48.80 2.34
C ALA A 353 -15.78 48.64 3.31
N LEU A 354 -15.91 49.11 4.56
CA LEU A 354 -14.92 48.91 5.62
C LEU A 354 -14.91 47.46 6.09
N GLU A 355 -16.07 46.85 6.33
CA GLU A 355 -16.18 45.44 6.68
C GLU A 355 -15.57 44.54 5.58
N ASP A 356 -15.90 44.82 4.32
CA ASP A 356 -15.33 44.14 3.15
C ASP A 356 -13.80 44.26 3.06
N LEU A 357 -13.24 45.43 3.42
CA LEU A 357 -11.79 45.64 3.43
C LEU A 357 -11.14 44.84 4.57
N GLU A 358 -11.73 44.87 5.77
CA GLU A 358 -11.23 44.12 6.91
C GLU A 358 -11.25 42.60 6.63
N GLU A 359 -12.32 42.09 6.01
CA GLU A 359 -12.38 40.68 5.60
C GLU A 359 -11.34 40.34 4.53
N ALA A 360 -11.22 41.18 3.48
CA ALA A 360 -10.21 40.99 2.45
C ALA A 360 -8.79 40.99 3.03
N HIS A 361 -8.52 41.87 3.99
CA HIS A 361 -7.22 41.96 4.65
C HIS A 361 -6.93 40.75 5.54
N LYS A 362 -7.92 40.21 6.25
CA LYS A 362 -7.77 38.94 7.01
C LYS A 362 -7.40 37.77 6.09
N VAL A 363 -8.04 37.68 4.92
CA VAL A 363 -7.74 36.65 3.91
C VAL A 363 -6.34 36.83 3.33
N GLU A 364 -5.94 38.06 3.03
CA GLU A 364 -4.58 38.38 2.59
C GLU A 364 -3.53 37.97 3.63
N GLN A 365 -3.69 38.36 4.90
CA GLN A 365 -2.79 37.97 6.00
C GLN A 365 -2.72 36.45 6.18
N LEU A 366 -3.83 35.73 6.01
CA LEU A 366 -3.84 34.27 6.08
C LEU A 366 -2.95 33.66 4.99
N PHE A 367 -3.11 34.08 3.74
CA PHE A 367 -2.30 33.56 2.64
C PHE A 367 -0.86 34.03 2.71
N GLN A 368 -0.60 35.25 3.20
CA GLN A 368 0.75 35.75 3.44
C GLN A 368 1.53 34.83 4.39
N ARG A 369 0.96 34.53 5.58
CA ARG A 369 1.58 33.62 6.55
C ARG A 369 1.87 32.23 5.96
N ARG A 370 0.99 31.73 5.09
CA ARG A 370 1.18 30.44 4.42
C ARG A 370 2.31 30.48 3.40
N VAL A 371 2.40 31.53 2.59
CA VAL A 371 3.50 31.71 1.63
C VAL A 371 4.83 31.78 2.36
N GLU A 372 4.92 32.57 3.44
CA GLU A 372 6.11 32.66 4.29
C GLU A 372 6.50 31.28 4.86
N GLY A 373 5.53 30.55 5.43
CA GLY A 373 5.76 29.21 5.95
C GLY A 373 6.24 28.21 4.89
N ILE A 374 5.70 28.28 3.67
CA ILE A 374 6.15 27.45 2.55
C ILE A 374 7.60 27.79 2.17
N SER A 375 7.94 29.07 2.06
CA SER A 375 9.30 29.53 1.74
C SER A 375 10.34 29.10 2.78
N GLU A 376 9.96 29.04 4.06
CA GLU A 376 10.87 28.64 5.14
C GLU A 376 11.07 27.13 5.26
N ASN A 377 10.00 26.35 5.06
CA ASN A 377 9.99 24.94 5.48
C ASN A 377 10.12 23.94 4.33
N LEU A 378 9.68 24.29 3.12
CA LEU A 378 9.45 23.30 2.06
C LEU A 378 10.74 22.72 1.47
N HIS A 379 11.83 23.50 1.35
CA HIS A 379 13.13 22.95 0.92
C HIS A 379 13.66 21.92 1.92
N ASN A 380 13.51 22.18 3.22
CA ASN A 380 13.88 21.23 4.25
C ASN A 380 12.99 19.97 4.19
N ALA A 381 11.67 20.14 4.02
CA ALA A 381 10.74 19.03 3.85
C ALA A 381 11.10 18.17 2.62
N LEU A 382 11.47 18.79 1.50
CA LEU A 382 11.93 18.09 0.30
C LEU A 382 13.21 17.29 0.56
N ARG A 383 14.18 17.88 1.26
CA ARG A 383 15.42 17.18 1.66
C ARG A 383 15.14 15.99 2.57
N VAL A 384 14.22 16.13 3.54
CA VAL A 384 13.80 15.05 4.43
C VAL A 384 13.08 13.94 3.67
N HIS A 385 12.16 14.31 2.76
CA HIS A 385 11.48 13.37 1.86
C HIS A 385 12.49 12.57 1.03
N ALA A 386 13.42 13.26 0.38
CA ALA A 386 14.47 12.63 -0.42
C ALA A 386 15.30 11.67 0.44
N ARG A 387 15.73 12.07 1.64
CA ARG A 387 16.46 11.20 2.56
C ARG A 387 15.67 9.93 2.89
N HIS A 388 14.40 10.06 3.27
CA HIS A 388 13.55 8.91 3.60
C HIS A 388 13.37 7.95 2.40
N ALA A 389 13.19 8.49 1.19
CA ALA A 389 13.10 7.69 -0.02
C ALA A 389 14.40 6.90 -0.27
N HIS A 390 15.57 7.54 -0.12
CA HIS A 390 16.87 6.88 -0.27
C HIS A 390 17.07 5.78 0.78
N GLU A 391 16.75 6.04 2.04
CA GLU A 391 16.85 5.05 3.12
C GLU A 391 15.95 3.83 2.89
N ASP A 392 14.70 4.07 2.45
CA ASP A 392 13.75 2.99 2.13
C ASP A 392 14.24 2.16 0.93
N ILE A 393 14.71 2.82 -0.14
CA ILE A 393 15.24 2.13 -1.34
C ILE A 393 16.49 1.34 -1.00
N ALA A 394 17.44 1.92 -0.25
CA ALA A 394 18.65 1.22 0.16
C ALA A 394 18.32 -0.01 1.02
N SER A 395 17.39 0.13 1.97
CA SER A 395 16.94 -1.00 2.81
C SER A 395 16.31 -2.11 1.98
N MET A 396 15.43 -1.76 1.04
CA MET A 396 14.79 -2.69 0.12
C MET A 396 15.82 -3.43 -0.76
N LEU A 397 16.79 -2.72 -1.34
CA LEU A 397 17.82 -3.33 -2.18
C LEU A 397 18.71 -4.31 -1.40
N ILE A 398 19.08 -3.95 -0.17
CA ILE A 398 19.87 -4.81 0.72
C ILE A 398 19.07 -6.06 1.09
N GLU A 399 17.80 -5.92 1.43
CA GLU A 399 16.94 -7.05 1.78
C GLU A 399 16.72 -7.98 0.59
N HIS A 400 16.48 -7.42 -0.60
CA HIS A 400 16.37 -8.21 -1.82
C HIS A 400 17.68 -8.94 -2.15
N ALA A 401 18.84 -8.29 -2.03
CA ALA A 401 20.13 -8.94 -2.27
C ALA A 401 20.34 -10.13 -1.32
N ARG A 402 19.99 -9.99 -0.04
CA ARG A 402 20.07 -11.07 0.94
C ARG A 402 19.13 -12.22 0.61
N ALA A 403 17.88 -11.91 0.26
CA ALA A 403 16.90 -12.90 -0.16
C ALA A 403 17.36 -13.66 -1.41
N SER A 404 17.84 -12.95 -2.43
CA SER A 404 18.39 -13.55 -3.65
C SER A 404 19.55 -14.50 -3.36
N VAL A 405 20.52 -14.10 -2.52
CA VAL A 405 21.61 -14.99 -2.09
C VAL A 405 21.09 -16.24 -1.37
N HIS A 406 20.04 -16.10 -0.54
CA HIS A 406 19.42 -17.24 0.12
C HIS A 406 18.82 -18.23 -0.88
N TYR A 407 18.08 -17.75 -1.88
CA TYR A 407 17.50 -18.60 -2.92
C TYR A 407 18.56 -19.26 -3.81
N GLU A 408 19.59 -18.53 -4.24
CA GLU A 408 20.67 -19.12 -5.05
C GLU A 408 21.44 -20.21 -4.28
N LYS A 409 21.68 -20.02 -2.97
CA LYS A 409 22.26 -21.06 -2.12
C LYS A 409 21.37 -22.30 -2.01
N GLY A 410 20.05 -22.09 -1.96
CA GLY A 410 19.06 -23.18 -2.01
C GLY A 410 19.18 -23.99 -3.30
N ARG A 411 19.18 -23.32 -4.45
CA ARG A 411 19.36 -23.98 -5.76
C ARG A 411 20.67 -24.75 -5.85
N LEU A 412 21.78 -24.13 -5.41
CA LEU A 412 23.08 -24.77 -5.40
C LEU A 412 23.06 -26.05 -4.57
N ARG A 413 22.49 -26.01 -3.36
CA ARG A 413 22.41 -27.19 -2.48
C ARG A 413 21.68 -28.36 -3.14
N GLU A 414 20.53 -28.10 -3.78
CA GLU A 414 19.75 -29.13 -4.47
C GLU A 414 20.53 -29.75 -5.64
N LEU A 415 21.26 -28.93 -6.40
CA LEU A 415 22.09 -29.41 -7.51
C LEU A 415 23.32 -30.19 -7.03
N GLU A 416 23.97 -29.75 -5.96
CA GLU A 416 25.15 -30.43 -5.41
C GLU A 416 24.80 -31.79 -4.80
N ALA A 417 23.61 -31.93 -4.21
CA ALA A 417 23.12 -33.19 -3.69
C ALA A 417 23.05 -34.31 -4.75
N LEU A 418 22.98 -33.95 -6.05
CA LEU A 418 22.94 -34.89 -7.16
C LEU A 418 24.32 -35.48 -7.53
N LYS A 419 25.43 -34.83 -7.14
CA LYS A 419 26.79 -35.21 -7.60
C LYS A 419 27.08 -36.70 -7.36
N GLY A 420 26.85 -37.18 -6.14
CA GLY A 420 27.10 -38.58 -5.79
C GLY A 420 26.20 -39.58 -6.51
N ASP A 421 25.00 -39.19 -6.91
CA ASP A 421 24.09 -40.05 -7.68
C ASP A 421 24.50 -40.09 -9.17
N ILE A 422 24.96 -38.97 -9.70
CA ILE A 422 25.50 -38.89 -11.07
C ILE A 422 26.81 -39.69 -11.18
N GLU A 423 27.71 -39.59 -10.20
CA GLU A 423 28.94 -40.39 -10.17
C GLU A 423 28.66 -41.89 -10.15
N LYS A 424 27.66 -42.32 -9.37
CA LYS A 424 27.21 -43.72 -9.32
C LYS A 424 26.51 -44.17 -10.59
N ALA A 425 25.99 -43.27 -11.41
CA ALA A 425 25.28 -43.61 -12.64
C ALA A 425 26.18 -44.31 -13.67
N ASN A 426 27.49 -44.05 -13.64
CA ASN A 426 28.51 -44.74 -14.44
C ASN A 426 29.06 -46.02 -13.78
N GLY A 427 28.61 -46.34 -12.56
CA GLY A 427 29.05 -47.52 -11.83
C GLY A 427 28.50 -48.82 -12.42
N PRO A 428 29.18 -49.97 -12.22
CA PRO A 428 28.72 -51.25 -12.74
C PRO A 428 27.33 -51.61 -12.19
N VAL A 429 26.54 -52.33 -12.99
CA VAL A 429 25.26 -52.90 -12.55
C VAL A 429 25.52 -53.90 -11.44
N VAL A 430 25.39 -53.47 -10.18
CA VAL A 430 25.35 -54.39 -9.05
C VAL A 430 23.97 -55.01 -9.03
N GLN A 431 23.80 -56.14 -9.72
CA GLN A 431 22.62 -56.96 -9.54
C GLN A 431 22.58 -57.39 -8.08
N GLY A 432 21.48 -57.07 -7.39
CA GLY A 432 21.21 -57.53 -6.04
C GLY A 432 21.06 -59.05 -6.03
N ASN A 433 22.19 -59.74 -6.00
CA ASN A 433 22.42 -61.12 -5.57
C ASN A 433 23.88 -61.50 -5.84
N GLY A 434 24.83 -60.85 -5.15
CA GLY A 434 26.17 -61.39 -4.85
C GLY A 434 26.92 -62.19 -5.93
N ARG A 435 26.71 -61.92 -7.22
CA ARG A 435 27.37 -62.60 -8.33
C ARG A 435 27.87 -61.54 -9.28
N THR A 436 29.19 -61.38 -9.27
CA THR A 436 29.97 -60.73 -10.30
C THR A 436 29.55 -61.27 -11.68
N PRO A 437 29.36 -60.42 -12.70
CA PRO A 437 29.22 -60.90 -14.06
C PRO A 437 30.55 -61.51 -14.48
N LEU A 438 30.55 -62.82 -14.74
CA LEU A 438 31.64 -63.48 -15.46
C LEU A 438 31.77 -62.79 -16.81
N ALA A 439 32.97 -62.30 -17.10
CA ALA A 439 33.38 -61.91 -18.45
C ALA A 439 33.09 -63.09 -19.39
N GLY A 440 32.13 -62.89 -20.28
CA GLY A 440 31.69 -63.87 -21.27
C GLY A 440 31.51 -63.17 -22.59
N ASP A 441 32.58 -63.18 -23.38
CA ASP A 441 32.60 -62.81 -24.78
C ASP A 441 31.50 -63.58 -25.52
N GLY A 442 30.40 -62.89 -25.81
CA GLY A 442 29.14 -63.46 -26.28
C GLY A 442 28.67 -62.74 -27.52
N ARG A 443 29.48 -62.80 -28.58
CA ARG A 443 29.15 -62.40 -29.94
C ARG A 443 27.82 -63.04 -30.35
N VAL A 444 26.77 -62.23 -30.42
CA VAL A 444 25.44 -62.67 -30.90
C VAL A 444 25.55 -63.01 -32.39
N PRO A 445 25.24 -64.23 -32.86
CA PRO A 445 25.18 -64.51 -34.28
C PRO A 445 23.88 -63.94 -34.85
N ILE A 446 24.03 -63.13 -35.89
CA ILE A 446 22.96 -62.78 -36.83
C ILE A 446 22.66 -64.04 -37.64
N THR A 447 21.45 -64.60 -37.52
CA THR A 447 20.92 -65.54 -38.51
C THR A 447 19.54 -65.07 -38.98
N GLY A 448 19.50 -64.67 -40.25
CA GLY A 448 18.29 -64.45 -41.04
C GLY A 448 17.63 -65.77 -41.51
N PRO A 449 16.53 -65.69 -42.28
CA PRO A 449 15.39 -66.60 -42.14
C PRO A 449 15.20 -67.58 -43.32
N VAL A 450 14.55 -68.72 -43.09
CA VAL A 450 13.88 -69.54 -44.13
C VAL A 450 12.75 -70.41 -43.52
N PRO A 451 11.78 -70.93 -44.32
CA PRO A 451 10.35 -70.76 -44.06
C PRO A 451 9.56 -72.10 -43.91
N GLY A 452 8.34 -71.99 -43.39
CA GLY A 452 7.22 -72.87 -43.74
C GLY A 452 7.09 -74.19 -42.95
N VAL A 453 5.96 -74.33 -42.24
CA VAL A 453 4.86 -75.30 -42.48
C VAL A 453 4.09 -75.55 -41.16
N GLY A 454 2.82 -75.08 -41.13
CA GLY A 454 1.64 -75.84 -40.67
C GLY A 454 1.29 -75.98 -39.18
N ALA A 455 0.26 -75.22 -38.74
CA ALA A 455 -0.96 -75.60 -37.96
C ALA A 455 -0.83 -76.33 -36.59
N THR A 456 -1.58 -76.10 -35.49
CA THR A 456 -2.83 -75.36 -35.10
C THR A 456 -2.96 -75.39 -33.54
N PRO A 457 -3.99 -74.78 -32.87
CA PRO A 457 -3.81 -73.96 -31.66
C PRO A 457 -4.41 -74.50 -30.34
N ILE A 458 -4.08 -73.87 -29.21
CA ILE A 458 -4.94 -73.83 -28.00
C ILE A 458 -5.02 -72.39 -27.45
N ARG A 459 -6.24 -72.02 -27.06
CA ARG A 459 -6.79 -70.69 -26.78
C ARG A 459 -6.95 -70.48 -25.27
N GLY A 460 -6.67 -69.28 -24.76
CA GLY A 460 -6.99 -68.81 -23.40
C GLY A 460 -6.79 -67.29 -23.27
N PRO A 461 -7.56 -66.57 -22.41
CA PRO A 461 -8.37 -65.46 -22.88
C PRO A 461 -7.79 -64.04 -22.74
N LEU A 462 -8.27 -63.19 -23.66
CA LEU A 462 -8.05 -61.76 -23.84
C LEU A 462 -8.71 -60.93 -22.73
N VAL A 463 -8.00 -59.94 -22.19
CA VAL A 463 -8.59 -58.69 -21.66
C VAL A 463 -7.70 -57.53 -22.12
N GLN A 464 -8.25 -56.68 -22.98
CA GLN A 464 -7.66 -55.41 -23.43
C GLN A 464 -8.02 -54.26 -22.48
N PRO A 465 -7.16 -53.25 -22.37
CA PRO A 465 -7.59 -51.86 -22.20
C PRO A 465 -7.28 -51.01 -23.46
N PRO A 466 -8.01 -49.89 -23.66
CA PRO A 466 -8.10 -49.22 -24.96
C PRO A 466 -6.95 -48.26 -25.24
N LEU A 467 -6.60 -48.18 -26.53
CA LEU A 467 -5.78 -47.14 -27.12
C LEU A 467 -6.65 -45.92 -27.44
N THR A 468 -6.21 -44.72 -27.05
CA THR A 468 -6.61 -43.48 -27.73
C THR A 468 -5.35 -42.67 -28.06
N SER A 469 -5.13 -42.54 -29.36
CA SER A 469 -4.16 -41.65 -30.00
C SER A 469 -4.56 -40.19 -29.85
N SER A 470 -3.59 -39.30 -29.60
CA SER A 470 -3.38 -38.07 -30.39
C SER A 470 -2.23 -37.24 -29.83
N ALA A 471 -1.25 -36.95 -30.69
CA ALA A 471 -0.24 -35.92 -30.52
C ALA A 471 -0.68 -34.64 -31.27
N PRO A 472 -0.05 -33.47 -31.04
CA PRO A 472 -0.71 -32.16 -31.09
C PRO A 472 -0.48 -31.38 -32.40
N SER A 473 -1.37 -30.44 -32.71
CA SER A 473 -1.11 -29.37 -33.68
C SER A 473 -1.40 -27.99 -33.09
N SER A 474 -0.44 -27.11 -33.29
CA SER A 474 -0.34 -25.69 -32.94
C SER A 474 -1.36 -24.77 -33.63
N GLY A 475 -1.86 -23.75 -32.91
CA GLY A 475 -2.53 -22.56 -33.47
C GLY A 475 -3.18 -21.68 -32.38
N PRO A 476 -3.16 -20.33 -32.48
CA PRO A 476 -3.50 -19.42 -31.37
C PRO A 476 -4.99 -19.03 -31.34
N PRO A 477 -5.59 -18.68 -30.18
CA PRO A 477 -6.95 -18.16 -30.15
C PRO A 477 -7.04 -16.66 -29.78
N SER A 478 -7.93 -15.96 -30.48
CA SER A 478 -8.57 -14.69 -30.09
C SER A 478 -10.01 -14.95 -29.60
N PRO A 479 -10.65 -14.02 -28.86
CA PRO A 479 -11.46 -14.36 -27.71
C PRO A 479 -12.95 -14.55 -28.03
N ARG A 480 -13.59 -15.53 -27.38
CA ARG A 480 -15.04 -15.63 -27.24
C ARG A 480 -15.43 -15.61 -25.77
N VAL A 481 -16.35 -14.70 -25.45
CA VAL A 481 -17.01 -14.50 -24.16
C VAL A 481 -17.78 -15.77 -23.77
N ALA A 482 -17.50 -16.31 -22.59
CA ALA A 482 -18.27 -17.40 -21.99
C ALA A 482 -18.90 -16.92 -20.67
N ARG A 483 -20.23 -17.07 -20.63
CA ARG A 483 -21.17 -16.80 -19.53
C ARG A 483 -21.01 -17.86 -18.42
N PRO A 484 -21.14 -17.54 -17.12
CA PRO A 484 -21.03 -18.53 -16.06
C PRO A 484 -22.31 -19.39 -15.92
N PRO A 485 -22.20 -20.64 -15.40
CA PRO A 485 -23.31 -21.57 -15.27
C PRO A 485 -24.17 -21.27 -14.03
N ALA A 486 -25.47 -21.53 -14.16
CA ALA A 486 -26.48 -21.38 -13.11
C ALA A 486 -26.38 -22.50 -12.05
N ALA A 487 -26.48 -22.12 -10.78
CA ALA A 487 -26.62 -23.05 -9.67
C ALA A 487 -28.09 -23.51 -9.49
N PRO A 488 -28.34 -24.75 -9.01
CA PRO A 488 -29.69 -25.25 -8.77
C PRO A 488 -30.27 -24.65 -7.49
N GLY A 489 -31.46 -24.08 -7.58
CA GLY A 489 -32.20 -23.53 -6.43
C GLY A 489 -32.90 -24.61 -5.58
N PRO A 490 -33.27 -24.30 -4.33
CA PRO A 490 -34.00 -25.22 -3.46
C PRO A 490 -35.51 -25.22 -3.77
N SER A 491 -36.11 -26.39 -3.64
CA SER A 491 -37.53 -26.72 -3.82
C SER A 491 -38.39 -26.29 -2.62
N ILE A 492 -39.60 -25.76 -2.90
CA ILE A 492 -40.65 -25.42 -1.93
C ILE A 492 -41.85 -26.37 -2.16
N PRO A 493 -42.50 -26.92 -1.10
CA PRO A 493 -43.78 -27.63 -1.21
C PRO A 493 -45.02 -26.73 -0.92
N PRO A 494 -46.25 -27.18 -1.25
CA PRO A 494 -47.34 -26.32 -1.74
C PRO A 494 -48.30 -25.76 -0.68
N SER A 495 -49.13 -24.82 -1.16
CA SER A 495 -50.08 -23.90 -0.51
C SER A 495 -51.45 -24.48 -0.12
N ILE A 496 -52.13 -23.81 0.83
CA ILE A 496 -53.58 -23.85 1.11
C ILE A 496 -54.09 -22.39 1.32
N PRO A 497 -55.35 -22.03 0.97
CA PRO A 497 -55.72 -20.68 0.49
C PRO A 497 -56.63 -19.79 1.39
N GLY A 498 -56.46 -18.46 1.24
CA GLY A 498 -57.48 -17.37 1.34
C GLY A 498 -57.96 -16.88 2.74
N PRO A 499 -58.59 -15.67 2.88
CA PRO A 499 -59.04 -14.71 1.86
C PRO A 499 -58.61 -13.21 2.06
N VAL A 500 -58.90 -12.40 1.03
CA VAL A 500 -58.70 -10.93 0.80
C VAL A 500 -59.96 -10.13 1.26
N PRO A 501 -60.20 -8.80 1.05
CA PRO A 501 -59.34 -7.63 0.70
C PRO A 501 -59.68 -6.27 1.40
N GLN A 502 -58.84 -5.24 1.22
CA GLN A 502 -59.32 -3.85 1.00
C GLN A 502 -58.28 -2.95 0.28
N GLN A 503 -58.76 -2.08 -0.61
CA GLN A 503 -58.05 -1.34 -1.68
C GLN A 503 -57.66 0.12 -1.33
N ALA A 504 -56.48 0.52 -1.86
CA ALA A 504 -56.12 1.79 -2.57
C ALA A 504 -56.08 3.17 -1.85
N PRO A 505 -55.44 4.24 -2.42
CA PRO A 505 -54.70 4.35 -3.70
C PRO A 505 -53.28 4.99 -3.65
N ALA A 506 -52.67 5.03 -4.85
CA ALA A 506 -51.29 5.34 -5.24
C ALA A 506 -50.85 6.82 -5.25
N GLN A 507 -49.51 7.08 -5.30
CA GLN A 507 -48.82 8.08 -6.15
C GLN A 507 -47.27 7.87 -6.20
N PRO A 508 -46.52 8.45 -7.18
CA PRO A 508 -45.28 7.89 -7.75
C PRO A 508 -43.99 8.72 -7.53
N GLN A 509 -42.80 8.11 -7.73
CA GLN A 509 -41.51 8.69 -8.24
C GLN A 509 -40.38 7.66 -8.03
N ALA A 510 -39.68 7.10 -9.04
CA ALA A 510 -38.70 7.66 -9.99
C ALA A 510 -37.31 8.00 -9.38
N GLY A 511 -36.29 7.23 -9.75
CA GLY A 511 -34.86 7.57 -9.57
C GLY A 511 -33.92 6.35 -9.56
N PRO A 512 -33.03 6.16 -10.57
CA PRO A 512 -32.14 5.01 -10.65
C PRO A 512 -30.80 5.23 -9.94
N SER A 513 -30.34 4.17 -9.28
CA SER A 513 -29.00 4.02 -8.69
C SER A 513 -27.95 3.77 -9.78
N ILE A 514 -26.96 4.66 -9.89
CA ILE A 514 -25.82 4.53 -10.79
C ILE A 514 -24.66 3.88 -10.04
N SER A 515 -24.23 2.72 -10.54
CA SER A 515 -23.04 1.97 -10.18
C SER A 515 -21.77 2.76 -10.55
N ALA A 516 -20.85 2.91 -9.60
CA ALA A 516 -19.53 3.49 -9.83
C ALA A 516 -18.54 2.39 -10.22
N ASP A 517 -17.96 2.51 -11.40
CA ASP A 517 -16.81 1.74 -11.87
C ASP A 517 -15.62 2.73 -11.98
N PRO A 518 -14.49 2.52 -11.28
CA PRO A 518 -13.39 3.47 -11.28
C PRO A 518 -12.29 2.96 -12.20
N LEU A 519 -12.16 3.53 -13.41
CA LEU A 519 -10.91 3.65 -14.20
C LEU A 519 -11.27 4.20 -15.58
N GLY A 520 -11.08 5.50 -15.80
CA GLY A 520 -11.31 6.12 -17.10
C GLY A 520 -10.68 7.50 -17.20
N VAL A 521 -9.52 7.56 -17.87
CA VAL A 521 -8.83 8.81 -18.25
C VAL A 521 -9.44 9.34 -19.55
N PRO A 522 -9.84 10.62 -19.68
CA PRO A 522 -10.20 11.19 -20.97
C PRO A 522 -9.05 12.03 -21.57
N ARG A 523 -8.79 11.80 -22.86
CA ARG A 523 -7.91 12.57 -23.76
C ARG A 523 -8.77 13.55 -24.60
N PRO A 524 -8.34 14.79 -24.90
CA PRO A 524 -9.17 15.74 -25.63
C PRO A 524 -8.98 15.63 -27.16
N GLN A 525 -10.09 15.82 -27.89
CA GLN A 525 -10.13 16.03 -29.35
C GLN A 525 -10.63 17.45 -29.68
N SER A 526 -10.21 17.88 -30.87
CA SER A 526 -10.05 19.23 -31.39
C SER A 526 -11.33 19.95 -31.84
N ALA A 527 -11.19 21.26 -32.04
CA ALA A 527 -12.22 22.24 -32.40
C ALA A 527 -12.56 22.36 -33.91
N ALA A 528 -13.80 22.78 -34.19
CA ALA A 528 -14.31 23.53 -35.35
C ALA A 528 -15.79 23.88 -35.02
N SER A 529 -16.47 24.97 -35.39
CA SER A 529 -16.24 26.16 -36.21
C SER A 529 -17.44 27.11 -35.97
N SER A 530 -17.23 28.40 -36.21
CA SER A 530 -18.06 29.59 -35.96
C SER A 530 -19.25 29.83 -36.92
N VAL A 531 -20.24 30.67 -36.51
CA VAL A 531 -20.83 31.88 -37.19
C VAL A 531 -22.29 32.20 -36.73
N PRO A 532 -22.77 33.47 -36.75
CA PRO A 532 -23.63 34.08 -35.71
C PRO A 532 -25.02 34.62 -36.16
N GLY A 533 -25.84 35.12 -35.22
CA GLY A 533 -27.08 35.87 -35.49
C GLY A 533 -27.62 36.67 -34.29
N THR A 534 -28.22 37.83 -34.58
CA THR A 534 -28.54 39.03 -33.74
C THR A 534 -29.88 38.93 -32.92
N PRO A 535 -30.53 40.03 -32.46
CA PRO A 535 -30.44 40.64 -31.11
C PRO A 535 -31.76 40.61 -30.26
N ASN A 536 -31.65 41.06 -29.00
CA ASN A 536 -32.67 41.12 -27.91
C ASN A 536 -34.10 41.65 -28.24
N PRO A 537 -35.08 41.38 -27.34
CA PRO A 537 -35.68 42.49 -26.57
C PRO A 537 -35.93 42.21 -25.05
N PRO A 538 -36.26 43.25 -24.24
CA PRO A 538 -36.25 43.22 -22.76
C PRO A 538 -37.66 43.04 -22.13
N HIS A 539 -37.74 43.18 -20.78
CA HIS A 539 -38.91 43.15 -19.86
C HIS A 539 -39.15 41.76 -19.19
N THR A 540 -39.39 41.57 -17.88
CA THR A 540 -39.76 42.40 -16.70
C THR A 540 -39.54 41.53 -15.44
N PRO A 541 -39.26 42.10 -14.24
CA PRO A 541 -39.09 41.30 -13.02
C PRO A 541 -40.42 40.97 -12.34
N THR A 542 -40.64 39.67 -12.11
CA THR A 542 -41.74 39.07 -11.35
C THR A 542 -41.63 39.38 -9.85
N GLN A 543 -42.72 39.87 -9.24
CA GLN A 543 -42.84 39.99 -7.78
C GLN A 543 -43.05 38.61 -7.12
N PRO A 544 -42.48 38.36 -5.92
CA PRO A 544 -42.88 37.25 -5.07
C PRO A 544 -43.93 37.65 -4.00
N HIS A 545 -44.85 36.70 -3.77
CA HIS A 545 -45.95 36.69 -2.79
C HIS A 545 -45.49 36.90 -1.33
N PRO A 546 -46.31 37.50 -0.45
CA PRO A 546 -45.97 37.75 0.95
C PRO A 546 -46.44 36.58 1.81
N LEU A 547 -45.53 35.76 2.35
CA LEU A 547 -45.71 34.93 3.56
C LEU A 547 -44.41 34.12 3.85
N ALA A 548 -43.37 34.84 4.26
CA ALA A 548 -42.20 34.25 4.92
C ALA A 548 -41.51 35.33 5.77
N LYS A 549 -42.23 35.87 6.75
CA LYS A 549 -41.67 36.72 7.81
C LYS A 549 -41.84 35.98 9.14
N SER A 550 -40.81 35.27 9.56
CA SER A 550 -40.46 35.10 10.97
C SER A 550 -39.10 34.40 11.05
N MET A 551 -38.23 34.91 11.93
CA MET A 551 -36.86 34.46 12.22
C MET A 551 -35.75 34.97 11.29
N TYR A 552 -35.61 36.30 11.23
CA TYR A 552 -34.30 36.95 11.13
C TYR A 552 -34.24 38.02 12.22
N SER A 553 -33.49 37.76 13.29
CA SER A 553 -33.02 38.82 14.18
C SER A 553 -31.97 39.62 13.40
N GLN A 554 -32.36 40.78 12.86
CA GLN A 554 -31.39 41.75 12.35
C GLN A 554 -30.54 42.24 13.53
N PRO A 555 -29.20 42.24 13.42
CA PRO A 555 -28.39 43.02 14.33
C PRO A 555 -28.68 44.49 14.04
N THR A 556 -29.26 45.20 15.01
CA THR A 556 -29.47 46.64 14.94
C THR A 556 -28.12 47.35 15.07
N HIS A 557 -27.36 47.40 13.97
CA HIS A 557 -26.24 48.34 13.87
C HIS A 557 -26.81 49.76 13.92
N ARG A 558 -26.38 50.54 14.92
CA ARG A 558 -26.59 51.98 14.96
C ARG A 558 -26.04 52.56 13.65
N LYS A 559 -26.91 53.18 12.84
CA LYS A 559 -26.48 53.88 11.62
C LYS A 559 -25.46 54.95 12.00
N LEU A 560 -24.27 54.88 11.41
CA LEU A 560 -23.27 55.92 11.59
C LEU A 560 -23.78 57.25 11.02
N ASP A 561 -23.55 58.33 11.76
CA ASP A 561 -23.78 59.69 11.27
C ASP A 561 -22.85 59.94 10.07
N PRO A 562 -23.30 60.56 8.96
CA PRO A 562 -22.45 60.96 7.85
C PRO A 562 -21.14 61.66 8.24
N ARG A 563 -21.13 62.43 9.34
CA ARG A 563 -19.91 63.05 9.86
C ARG A 563 -18.95 62.05 10.52
N GLU A 564 -19.49 61.04 11.18
CA GLU A 564 -18.73 59.97 11.85
C GLU A 564 -18.16 58.98 10.83
N ALA A 565 -18.90 58.67 9.77
CA ALA A 565 -18.42 57.89 8.63
C ALA A 565 -17.28 58.61 7.89
N ALA A 566 -17.40 59.93 7.68
CA ALA A 566 -16.32 60.74 7.10
C ALA A 566 -15.08 60.80 8.00
N ALA A 567 -15.26 60.86 9.33
CA ALA A 567 -14.16 60.85 10.29
C ALA A 567 -13.44 59.49 10.35
N LYS A 568 -14.17 58.36 10.33
CA LYS A 568 -13.57 57.01 10.25
C LYS A 568 -12.75 56.83 8.99
N LEU A 569 -13.22 57.33 7.85
CA LEU A 569 -12.51 57.30 6.59
C LEU A 569 -11.24 58.17 6.57
N ALA A 570 -11.19 59.23 7.38
CA ALA A 570 -10.03 60.11 7.52
C ALA A 570 -8.95 59.52 8.44
N ASN A 571 -9.33 58.71 9.44
CA ASN A 571 -8.44 58.20 10.49
C ASN A 571 -7.83 56.80 10.19
N MET A 572 -8.20 56.12 9.11
CA MET A 572 -7.75 54.75 8.82
C MET A 572 -6.39 54.62 8.10
N PHE A 573 -5.71 55.74 7.79
CA PHE A 573 -4.38 55.73 7.19
C PHE A 573 -3.45 56.75 7.80
#